data_AF-A0A9D4ERB1-F1
#
_entry.id   AF-A0A9D4ERB1-F1
#
_cell.length_a   1.000
_cell.length_b   1.000
_cell.length_c   1.000
_cell.angle_alpha   90.00
_cell.angle_beta   90.00
_cell.angle_gamma   90.00
#
_symmetry.space_group_name_H-M   'P 1'
#
loop_
_entity.id
_entity.type
_entity.pdbx_description
1 polymer ?
#
loop_
_entity_poly.entity_id
_entity_poly.type
_entity_poly.pdbx_seq_one_letter_code
_entity_poly.pdbx_strand_id
1 'polypeptide(L)' 'MRNTGMLFANDANKERVQAVVGNVHRMGITNTVISDVDGRRLPEVWARAWSRI' A
#
# COMPACT_ATOMS: atom_id res chain seq x y z
N MET A 1 8.83 9.41 -4.90
CA MET A 1 9.20 9.92 -3.56
C MET A 1 10.65 9.59 -3.15
N ARG A 2 11.56 9.18 -4.06
CA ARG A 2 12.97 8.82 -3.75
C ARG A 2 13.13 7.87 -2.54
N ASN A 3 12.20 6.93 -2.37
CA ASN A 3 12.11 6.02 -1.20
C ASN A 3 12.12 6.74 0.16
N THR A 4 11.65 7.99 0.22
CA THR A 4 11.46 8.75 1.46
C THR A 4 9.99 8.74 1.90
N GLY A 5 9.76 8.80 3.20
CA GLY A 5 8.43 8.63 3.80
C GLY A 5 7.95 7.18 3.75
N MET A 6 6.64 6.99 3.85
CA MET A 6 6.00 5.66 3.76
C MET A 6 4.85 5.73 2.75
N LEU A 7 4.82 4.75 1.86
CA LEU A 7 3.75 4.50 0.91
C LEU A 7 2.85 3.38 1.41
N PHE A 8 1.57 3.48 1.10
CA PHE A 8 0.62 2.40 1.35
C PHE A 8 -0.13 2.10 0.06
N ALA A 9 -0.12 0.84 -0.33
CA ALA A 9 -0.79 0.36 -1.53
C ALA A 9 -1.80 -0.72 -1.13
N ASN A 10 -3.09 -0.40 -1.26
CA ASN A 10 -4.16 -1.34 -0.95
C ASN A 10 -4.84 -1.83 -2.23
N ASP A 11 -5.04 -3.13 -2.35
CA ASP A 11 -5.90 -3.74 -3.35
C ASP A 11 -6.87 -4.71 -2.67
N ALA A 12 -8.17 -4.42 -2.71
CA ALA A 12 -9.18 -5.25 -2.07
C ALA A 12 -9.29 -6.68 -2.65
N ASN A 13 -8.68 -6.94 -3.82
CA ASN A 13 -8.57 -8.29 -4.38
C ASN A 13 -7.22 -8.92 -4.02
N LYS A 14 -7.26 -9.93 -3.16
CA LYS A 14 -6.11 -10.72 -2.70
C LYS A 14 -5.29 -11.34 -3.83
N GLU A 15 -5.92 -11.76 -4.94
CA GLU A 15 -5.22 -12.36 -6.07
C GLU A 15 -4.31 -11.35 -6.78
N ARG A 16 -4.68 -10.07 -6.80
CA ARG A 16 -3.91 -9.00 -7.46
C ARG A 16 -2.74 -8.49 -6.62
N VAL A 17 -2.76 -8.70 -5.30
CA VAL A 17 -1.70 -8.26 -4.37
C VAL A 17 -0.32 -8.78 -4.80
N GLN A 18 -0.23 -10.03 -5.27
CA GLN A 18 1.05 -10.61 -5.68
C GLN A 18 1.67 -9.85 -6.87
N ALA A 19 0.84 -9.36 -7.80
CA ALA A 19 1.31 -8.53 -8.90
C ALA A 19 1.86 -7.18 -8.38
N VAL A 20 1.19 -6.57 -7.39
CA VAL A 20 1.64 -5.32 -6.75
C VAL A 20 2.98 -5.53 -6.04
N VAL A 21 3.14 -6.60 -5.26
CA VAL A 21 4.40 -6.98 -4.61
C VAL A 21 5.52 -7.13 -5.63
N GLY A 22 5.27 -7.89 -6.71
CA GLY A 22 6.25 -8.08 -7.78
C GLY A 22 6.67 -6.77 -8.45
N ASN A 23 5.73 -5.86 -8.70
CA ASN A 23 6.02 -4.54 -9.26
C ASN A 23 6.89 -3.69 -8.32
N VAL A 24 6.52 -3.62 -7.03
CA VAL A 24 7.25 -2.84 -6.01
C VAL A 24 8.70 -3.30 -5.90
N HIS A 25 8.92 -4.62 -5.85
CA HIS A 25 10.27 -5.18 -5.81
C HIS A 25 11.05 -4.89 -7.10
N ARG A 26 10.45 -5.11 -8.28
CA ARG A 26 11.13 -4.84 -9.57
C ARG A 26 11.54 -3.38 -9.75
N MET A 27 10.77 -2.45 -9.19
CA MET A 27 11.05 -1.02 -9.26
C MET A 27 12.00 -0.53 -8.15
N GLY A 28 12.45 -1.39 -7.24
CA GLY A 28 13.35 -1.02 -6.14
C GLY A 28 12.69 -0.07 -5.13
N ILE A 29 11.36 -0.13 -4.99
CA ILE A 29 10.62 0.65 -4.00
C ILE A 29 10.71 -0.09 -2.67
N THR A 30 11.28 0.54 -1.66
CA THR A 30 11.60 -0.10 -0.36
C THR A 30 10.74 0.40 0.79
N ASN A 31 9.92 1.42 0.58
CA ASN A 31 9.19 2.12 1.63
C ASN A 31 7.66 1.97 1.50
N THR A 32 7.18 0.80 1.06
CA THR A 32 5.76 0.55 0.80
C THR A 32 5.20 -0.57 1.69
N VAL A 33 4.05 -0.32 2.31
CA VAL A 33 3.19 -1.35 2.93
C VAL A 33 2.10 -1.74 1.92
N ILE A 34 1.90 -3.03 1.70
CA ILE A 34 0.89 -3.55 0.77
C ILE A 34 -0.17 -4.31 1.56
N SER A 35 -1.46 -4.08 1.27
CA SER A 35 -2.58 -4.72 1.98
C SER A 35 -3.75 -5.10 1.07
N ASP A 36 -4.62 -6.00 1.57
CA ASP A 36 -5.85 -6.46 0.93
C ASP A 36 -7.11 -6.21 1.75
N VAL A 37 -7.23 -5.00 2.29
CA VAL A 37 -8.35 -4.62 3.16
C VAL A 37 -9.47 -4.00 2.31
N ASP A 38 -10.73 -4.21 2.71
CA ASP A 38 -11.85 -3.41 2.20
C ASP A 38 -11.55 -1.92 2.41
N GLY A 39 -11.55 -1.14 1.32
CA GLY A 39 -11.26 0.29 1.34
C GLY A 39 -12.12 1.08 2.35
N ARG A 40 -13.35 0.61 2.63
CA ARG A 40 -14.27 1.21 3.59
C ARG A 40 -13.80 1.06 5.04
N ARG A 41 -12.98 0.05 5.33
CA ARG A 41 -12.41 -0.22 6.65
C ARG A 41 -11.05 0.46 6.84
N LEU A 42 -10.44 1.00 5.79
CA LEU A 42 -9.16 1.71 5.90
C LEU A 42 -9.21 2.89 6.88
N PRO A 43 -10.30 3.68 7.00
CA PRO A 43 -10.40 4.69 8.04
C PRO A 43 -10.39 4.11 9.46
N GLU A 44 -10.81 2.86 9.69
CA GLU A 44 -10.74 2.23 11.02
C GLU A 44 -9.31 1.77 11.33
N VAL A 45 -8.64 1.20 10.33
CA VAL A 45 -7.28 0.65 10.46
C VAL A 45 -6.22 1.76 10.49
N TRP A 46 -6.47 2.87 9.79
CA TRP A 46 -5.47 3.92 9.52
C TRP A 46 -6.01 5.36 9.67
N ALA A 47 -7.05 5.57 10.50
CA ALA A 47 -7.82 6.81 10.68
C ALA A 47 -7.06 8.15 10.65
N ARG A 48 -5.78 8.16 11.03
CA ARG A 48 -4.96 9.36 11.20
C ARG A 48 -3.53 9.25 10.65
N ALA A 49 -3.23 8.21 9.87
CA ALA A 49 -1.87 7.96 9.39
C ALA A 49 -1.56 8.61 8.03
N TRP A 50 -2.57 9.06 7.29
CA TRP A 50 -2.40 9.62 5.95
C TRP A 50 -2.16 11.11 6.01
N SER A 51 -1.06 11.57 5.40
CA SER A 51 -0.87 13.00 5.12
C SER A 51 -1.54 13.41 3.81
N ARG A 52 -1.64 12.48 2.84
CA ARG A 52 -2.24 12.61 1.50
C ARG A 52 -2.67 11.21 1.01
N ILE A 53 -3.69 11.13 0.16
CA ILE A 53 -4.17 9.90 -0.52
C ILE A 53 -3.95 10.06 -2.02
#